data_AF-A0A6P0XCI2-F1
#
_entry.id   AF-A0A6P0XCI2-F1
#
_cell.length_a   1.000
_cell.length_b   1.000
_cell.length_c   1.000
_cell.angle_alpha   90.00
_cell.angle_beta   90.00
_cell.angle_gamma   90.00
#
_symmetry.space_group_name_H-M   'P 1'
#
loop_
_entity.id
_entity.type
_entity.pdbx_description
1 polymer ?
#
loop_
_entity_poly.entity_id
_entity_poly.type
_entity_poly.pdbx_seq_one_letter_code
_entity_poly.pdbx_strand_id
1 'polypeptide(L)' 'MVEVKPHGTTVECSRCGHKVKKLLSQRQHNCPKCNLSIGRDLNAAINIRNRAKVLLKDLLPTSKFEGYEGVQLSLF' A
#
# COMPACT_ATOMS: atom_id res chain seq x y z
N MET A 1 1.05 -2.58 -17.37
CA MET A 1 1.64 -2.00 -16.14
C MET A 1 0.88 -0.73 -15.81
N VAL A 2 0.75 -0.35 -14.53
CA VAL A 2 0.03 0.86 -14.10
C VAL A 2 0.99 1.76 -13.34
N GLU A 3 1.10 3.01 -13.78
CA GLU A 3 1.95 3.99 -13.12
C GLU A 3 1.28 4.52 -11.85
N VAL A 4 2.03 4.55 -10.75
CA VAL A 4 1.57 5.15 -9.49
C VAL A 4 2.51 6.26 -9.06
N LYS A 5 1.97 7.31 -8.44
CA LYS A 5 2.79 8.38 -7.87
C LYS A 5 3.68 7.80 -6.75
N PRO A 6 5.01 7.86 -6.86
CA PRO A 6 5.92 7.18 -5.91
C PRO A 6 6.12 7.97 -4.61
N HIS A 7 5.84 9.28 -4.62
CA HIS A 7 6.13 10.18 -3.51
C HIS A 7 5.36 9.79 -2.23
N GLY A 8 6.08 9.83 -1.10
CA GLY A 8 5.52 9.64 0.24
C GLY A 8 5.25 8.19 0.65
N THR A 9 5.48 7.21 -0.22
CA THR A 9 5.18 5.79 0.04
C THR A 9 5.96 5.20 1.22
N THR A 10 7.16 5.71 1.53
CA THR A 10 8.00 5.25 2.64
C THR A 10 7.63 5.87 4.00
N VAL A 11 6.97 7.03 3.98
CA VAL A 11 6.59 7.78 5.19
C VAL A 11 5.13 7.54 5.58
N GLU A 12 4.25 7.32 4.61
CA GLU A 12 2.84 7.02 4.85
C GLU A 12 2.68 5.61 5.43
N CYS A 13 1.92 5.48 6.52
CA CYS A 13 1.62 4.17 7.12
C CYS A 13 0.60 3.43 6.26
N SER A 14 0.96 2.23 5.79
CA SER A 14 0.10 1.43 4.92
C SER A 14 -1.19 0.92 5.57
N ARG A 15 -1.26 0.94 6.91
CA ARG A 15 -2.45 0.54 7.66
C ARG A 15 -3.41 1.70 7.94
N CYS A 16 -2.90 2.89 8.26
CA CYS A 16 -3.74 3.99 8.77
C CYS A 16 -3.55 5.34 8.07
N GLY A 17 -2.66 5.44 7.07
CA GLY A 17 -2.38 6.68 6.34
C GLY A 17 -1.58 7.73 7.11
N HIS A 18 -1.27 7.52 8.39
CA HIS A 18 -0.48 8.47 9.17
C HIS A 18 0.95 8.61 8.62
N LYS A 19 1.45 9.85 8.51
CA LYS A 19 2.80 10.13 8.01
C LYS A 19 3.82 10.05 9.16
N VAL A 20 4.72 9.10 9.05
CA VAL A 20 5.84 8.90 9.98
C VAL A 20 7.12 9.43 9.34
N LYS A 21 7.59 10.59 9.81
CA LYS A 21 8.90 11.13 9.40
C LYS A 21 10.01 10.21 9.92
N LYS A 22 10.97 9.86 9.06
CA LYS A 22 12.08 8.97 9.38
C LYS A 22 13.27 9.22 8.45
N LEU A 23 14.46 8.93 8.94
CA LEU A 23 15.72 8.96 8.18
C LEU A 23 15.81 7.76 7.23
N LEU A 24 16.63 7.86 6.18
CA LEU A 24 16.87 6.76 5.24
C LEU A 24 17.49 5.52 5.91
N SER A 25 18.26 5.72 6.98
CA SER A 25 18.85 4.65 7.80
C SER A 25 17.82 3.86 8.59
N GLN A 26 16.63 4.42 8.85
CA GLN A 26 15.57 3.74 9.59
C GLN A 26 14.83 2.76 8.68
N ARG A 27 15.32 1.51 8.63
CA ARG A 27 14.78 0.44 7.79
C ARG A 27 13.46 -0.14 8.30
N GLN A 28 13.01 0.24 9.49
CA GLN A 28 11.74 -0.19 10.07
C GLN A 28 10.71 0.95 10.05
N HIS A 29 9.47 0.62 9.72
CA HIS A 29 8.31 1.50 9.80
C HIS A 29 7.55 1.19 11.09
N ASN A 30 7.75 2.04 12.10
CA ASN A 30 6.99 2.02 13.35
C ASN A 30 5.98 3.17 13.34
N CYS A 31 4.69 2.85 13.29
CA CYS A 31 3.63 3.84 13.27
C CYS A 31 3.11 4.11 14.69
N PRO A 32 3.23 5.34 15.22
CA PRO A 32 2.76 5.67 16.57
C PRO A 32 1.23 5.75 16.68
N LYS A 33 0.52 5.78 15.54
CA LYS A 33 -0.94 5.93 15.48
C LYS A 33 -1.71 4.62 15.53
N CYS A 34 -1.19 3.57 14.88
CA CYS A 34 -1.86 2.27 14.78
C CYS A 34 -0.99 1.10 15.24
N ASN A 35 0.18 1.41 15.81
CA ASN A 35 1.16 0.45 16.33
C ASN A 35 1.65 -0.57 15.28
N LEU A 36 1.56 -0.23 13.99
CA LEU A 36 2.13 -1.05 12.93
C LEU A 36 3.66 -0.98 13.00
N SER A 37 4.32 -2.14 13.06
CA SER A 37 5.77 -2.28 13.04
C SER A 37 6.17 -3.30 11.96
N ILE A 38 6.59 -2.82 10.80
CA ILE A 38 7.00 -3.66 9.65
C ILE A 38 8.22 -3.07 8.95
N GLY A 39 8.86 -3.81 8.05
CA GLY A 39 9.94 -3.27 7.21
C GLY A 39 9.48 -2.04 6.39
N ARG A 40 10.32 -1.01 6.30
CA ARG A 40 10.02 0.24 5.55
C ARG A 40 9.74 -0.05 4.08
N ASP A 41 10.48 -0.97 3.48
CA ASP A 41 10.36 -1.32 2.07
C ASP A 41 9.04 -2.10 1.81
N LEU A 42 8.67 -3.01 2.74
CA LEU A 42 7.36 -3.69 2.72
C LEU A 42 6.20 -2.70 2.89
N ASN A 43 6.30 -1.75 3.82
CA ASN A 43 5.30 -0.69 3.99
C ASN A 43 5.11 0.11 2.69
N ALA A 44 6.21 0.48 2.03
CA ALA A 44 6.16 1.21 0.77
C ALA A 44 5.53 0.40 -0.37
N ALA A 45 5.86 -0.89 -0.48
CA ALA A 45 5.26 -1.80 -1.46
C ALA A 45 3.75 -1.93 -1.28
N ILE A 46 3.27 -2.04 -0.04
CA ILE A 46 1.82 -2.07 0.25
C ILE A 46 1.15 -0.76 -0.18
N ASN A 47 1.77 0.40 0.10
CA ASN A 47 1.23 1.70 -0.34
C ASN A 47 1.13 1.79 -1.87
N ILE A 48 2.16 1.36 -2.59
CA ILE A 48 2.17 1.29 -4.06
C ILE A 48 1.03 0.40 -4.56
N ARG A 49 0.89 -0.82 -4.01
CA ARG A 49 -0.19 -1.75 -4.35
C ARG A 49 -1.57 -1.14 -4.12
N ASN A 50 -1.77 -0.47 -2.99
CA ASN A 50 -3.06 0.14 -2.65
C ASN A 50 -3.39 1.31 -3.60
N ARG A 51 -2.42 2.15 -3.94
CA ARG A 51 -2.61 3.22 -4.94
C ARG A 51 -2.95 2.65 -6.32
N ALA A 52 -2.26 1.59 -6.75
CA ALA A 52 -2.56 0.92 -8.02
C ALA A 52 -3.98 0.33 -8.05
N LYS A 53 -4.42 -0.29 -6.94
CA LYS A 53 -5.80 -0.81 -6.81
C LYS A 53 -6.85 0.28 -6.96
N VAL A 54 -6.63 1.47 -6.40
CA VAL A 54 -7.56 2.61 -6.53
C VAL A 54 -7.64 3.03 -8.00
N LEU A 55 -6.50 3.25 -8.66
CA LEU A 55 -6.48 3.61 -10.09
C LEU A 55 -7.17 2.56 -10.97
N LEU A 56 -6.95 1.27 -10.69
CA LEU A 56 -7.60 0.19 -11.43
C LEU A 56 -9.12 0.16 -11.23
N LYS A 57 -9.63 0.51 -10.04
CA LYS A 57 -11.07 0.63 -9.80
C LYS A 57 -11.67 1.80 -10.58
N ASP A 58 -10.94 2.90 -10.71
CA ASP A 58 -11.40 4.07 -11.47
C ASP A 58 -11.39 3.80 -12.99
N LEU A 59 -10.49 2.92 -13.46
CA LEU A 59 -10.34 2.57 -14.87
C LEU A 59 -11.20 1.38 -15.32
N LEU A 60 -11.67 0.54 -14.40
CA LEU A 60 -12.46 -0.65 -14.72
C LEU A 60 -13.92 -0.46 -14.28
N PRO A 61 -14.91 -0.49 -15.20
CA PRO A 61 -16.30 -0.47 -14.80
C PRO A 61 -16.64 -1.69 -13.94
N THR A 62 -17.39 -1.46 -12.86
CA THR A 62 -17.81 -2.46 -11.86
C THR A 62 -18.62 -3.63 -12.43
N SER A 63 -19.06 -3.56 -13.69
CA SER A 63 -19.90 -4.57 -14.36
C SER A 63 -19.19 -5.88 -14.72
N LYS A 64 -17.88 -6.01 -14.48
CA LYS A 64 -17.17 -7.31 -14.59
C LYS A 64 -16.74 -7.90 -13.24
N PHE A 65 -17.19 -7.30 -12.12
CA PHE A 65 -16.77 -7.63 -10.75
C PHE A 65 -17.61 -8.67 -9.98
N GLU A 66 -18.39 -9.52 -10.65
CA GLU A 66 -19.20 -10.59 -10.02
C GLU A 66 -18.49 -11.95 -9.86
N GLY A 67 -17.15 -12.04 -10.03
CA GLY A 67 -16.46 -13.34 -10.15
C GLY A 67 -15.24 -13.61 -9.26
N TYR A 68 -14.88 -12.73 -8.33
CA TYR A 68 -13.61 -12.85 -7.58
C TYR A 68 -13.72 -12.52 -6.10
N GLU A 69 -14.74 -13.11 -5.47
CA GLU A 69 -14.73 -13.30 -4.01
C GLU A 69 -13.74 -14.39 -3.54
N GLY A 70 -12.95 -14.98 -4.44
CA GLY A 70 -12.11 -16.16 -4.13
C GLY A 70 -10.63 -16.08 -4.49
N VAL A 71 -10.11 -14.98 -5.04
CA VAL A 71 -8.66 -14.92 -5.35
C VAL A 71 -7.89 -14.54 -4.09
N GLN A 72 -7.61 -15.57 -3.28
CA GLN A 72 -6.55 -15.52 -2.29
C GLN A 72 -5.26 -15.14 -3.03
N LEU A 73 -4.88 -13.86 -2.94
CA LEU A 73 -3.55 -13.41 -3.32
C LEU A 73 -2.57 -13.98 -2.29
N SER A 74 -2.28 -15.27 -2.42
CA SER A 74 -1.14 -15.91 -1.79
C SER A 74 0.11 -15.32 -2.43
N LEU A 75 0.64 -14.28 -1.78
CA LEU A 75 2.04 -13.91 -1.93
C LEU A 75 2.86 -14.90 -1.09
N PHE A 76 3.27 -15.98 -1.75
CA PHE A 76 4.54 -16.68 -1.51
C PHE A 76 5.10 -17.04 -2.89
#